data_AF-A0A258ZL42-F1
#
_entry.id   AF-A0A258ZL42-F1
#
_cell.length_a   1.000
_cell.length_b   1.000
_cell.length_c   1.000
_cell.angle_alpha   90.00
_cell.angle_beta   90.00
_cell.angle_gamma   90.00
#
_symmetry.space_group_name_H-M   'P 1'
#
loop_
_entity.id
_entity.type
_entity.pdbx_description
1 polymer ?
#
loop_
_entity_poly.entity_id
_entity_poly.type
_entity_poly.pdbx_seq_one_letter_code
_entity_poly.pdbx_strand_id
1 'polypeptide(L)'
;MLAGATPYLRLFARAAGGAYLARTALAAHAAIAAGESDPRHARRVLVARFFAEDLCPQALGLEAAVVSGGEAVLQSEAALVL
;
A
#
# COMPACT_ATOMS: atom_id res chain seq x y z
N MET A 1 -21.15 -10.61 2.94
CA MET A 1 -19.96 -10.45 2.07
C MET A 1 -19.26 -9.08 2.27
N LEU A 2 -19.13 -8.59 3.51
CA LEU A 2 -18.42 -7.32 3.84
C LEU A 2 -17.02 -7.52 4.46
N ALA A 3 -16.74 -8.71 5.00
CA ALA A 3 -15.51 -9.02 5.74
C ALA A 3 -14.21 -8.72 4.97
N GLY A 4 -14.16 -9.07 3.69
CA GLY A 4 -12.97 -8.91 2.84
C GLY A 4 -12.83 -7.52 2.20
N ALA A 5 -13.86 -6.67 2.22
CA ALA A 5 -13.84 -5.40 1.50
C ALA A 5 -12.83 -4.40 2.10
N THR A 6 -12.78 -4.30 3.43
CA THR A 6 -11.84 -3.41 4.13
C THR A 6 -10.37 -3.80 3.91
N PRO A 7 -9.94 -5.06 4.12
CA PRO A 7 -8.56 -5.44 3.83
C PRO A 7 -8.23 -5.34 2.34
N TYR A 8 -9.20 -5.58 1.45
CA TYR A 8 -9.01 -5.41 0.01
C TYR A 8 -8.75 -3.96 -0.38
N LEU A 9 -9.55 -3.01 0.10
CA LEU A 9 -9.34 -1.58 -0.19
C LEU A 9 -7.97 -1.10 0.29
N ARG A 10 -7.51 -1.59 1.45
CA ARG A 10 -6.16 -1.29 1.96
C ARG A 10 -5.08 -1.89 1.07
N LEU A 11 -5.22 -3.16 0.66
CA LEU A 11 -4.29 -3.83 -0.24
C LEU A 11 -4.18 -3.06 -1.57
N PHE A 12 -5.33 -2.71 -2.15
CA PHE A 12 -5.40 -1.93 -3.38
C PHE A 12 -4.74 -0.57 -3.22
N ALA A 13 -4.99 0.14 -2.11
CA ALA A 13 -4.35 1.43 -1.83
C ALA A 13 -2.83 1.31 -1.73
N ARG A 14 -2.28 0.20 -1.17
CA ARG A 14 -0.84 -0.04 -1.16
C ARG A 14 -0.28 -0.26 -2.57
N ALA A 15 -0.92 -1.12 -3.36
CA ALA A 15 -0.48 -1.42 -4.72
C ALA A 15 -0.52 -0.18 -5.62
N ALA A 16 -1.67 0.51 -5.68
CA ALA A 16 -1.84 1.70 -6.50
C ALA A 16 -0.96 2.86 -6.00
N GLY A 17 -0.99 3.14 -4.69
CA GLY A 17 -0.20 4.21 -4.08
C GLY A 17 1.30 4.03 -4.30
N GLY A 18 1.81 2.81 -4.10
CA GLY A 18 3.21 2.46 -4.36
C GLY A 18 3.60 2.68 -5.82
N ALA A 19 2.76 2.26 -6.77
CA ALA A 19 3.01 2.46 -8.21
C ALA A 19 3.08 3.94 -8.60
N TYR A 20 2.18 4.79 -8.09
CA TYR A 20 2.21 6.23 -8.38
C TYR A 20 3.40 6.94 -7.73
N LEU A 21 3.74 6.57 -6.50
CA LEU A 21 4.92 7.12 -5.82
C LEU A 21 6.21 6.71 -6.51
N ALA A 22 6.34 5.45 -6.92
CA ALA A 22 7.50 4.97 -7.67
C ALA A 22 7.67 5.72 -9.00
N ARG A 23 6.59 5.91 -9.76
CA ARG A 23 6.62 6.72 -11.00
C ARG A 23 7.09 8.15 -10.76
N THR A 24 6.59 8.78 -9.69
CA THR A 24 6.97 10.15 -9.33
C THR A 24 8.45 10.22 -8.90
N ALA A 25 8.94 9.22 -8.17
CA ALA A 25 10.34 9.13 -7.78
C ALA A 25 11.27 8.89 -8.98
N LEU A 26 10.87 8.05 -9.94
CA LEU A 26 11.64 7.83 -11.18
C LEU A 26 11.77 9.13 -11.99
N ALA A 27 10.68 9.88 -12.16
CA ALA A 27 10.71 11.16 -12.85
C ALA A 27 11.59 12.19 -12.12
N ALA A 28 11.48 12.27 -10.79
CA ALA A 28 12.32 13.15 -9.97
C ALA A 28 13.81 12.76 -10.04
N HIS A 29 14.11 11.47 -10.05
CA HIS A 29 15.47 10.97 -10.18
C HIS A 29 16.08 11.33 -11.56
N ALA A 30 15.29 11.19 -12.63
CA ALA A 30 15.70 11.61 -13.97
C ALA A 30 15.96 13.12 -14.05
N ALA A 31 15.11 13.94 -13.43
CA ALA A 31 15.29 15.39 -13.36
C ALA A 31 16.58 15.80 -12.62
N ILE A 32 16.89 15.14 -11.50
CA ILE A 32 18.17 15.33 -10.79
C ILE A 32 19.35 14.97 -11.70
N ALA A 33 19.26 13.84 -12.42
CA ALA A 33 20.31 13.41 -13.35
C ALA A 33 20.50 14.38 -14.53
N ALA A 34 19.44 15.10 -14.92
CA ALA A 34 19.49 16.16 -15.94
C ALA A 34 20.04 17.50 -15.41
N GLY A 35 20.39 17.59 -14.12
CA GLY A 35 20.97 18.79 -13.52
C GLY A 35 19.96 19.78 -12.93
N GLU A 36 18.67 19.39 -12.81
CA GLU A 36 17.70 20.22 -12.10
C GLU A 36 17.99 20.28 -10.60
N SER A 37 17.83 21.46 -10.01
CA SER A 37 18.20 21.74 -8.61
C SER A 37 17.00 21.91 -7.66
N ASP A 38 15.76 21.61 -8.09
CA ASP A 38 14.59 21.68 -7.21
C ASP A 38 14.73 20.65 -6.06
N PRO A 39 14.82 21.10 -4.80
CA PRO A 39 14.98 20.19 -3.64
C PRO A 39 13.80 19.23 -3.47
N ARG A 40 12.64 19.50 -4.08
CA ARG A 40 11.47 18.60 -4.05
C ARG A 40 11.75 17.28 -4.76
N HIS A 41 12.69 17.23 -5.70
CA HIS A 41 13.04 15.98 -6.39
C HIS A 41 13.61 14.94 -5.43
N ALA A 42 14.55 15.33 -4.58
CA ALA A 42 15.10 14.44 -3.55
C ALA A 42 14.02 13.96 -2.58
N ARG A 43 13.10 14.86 -2.18
CA ARG A 43 11.97 14.52 -1.31
C ARG A 43 11.05 13.47 -1.92
N ARG A 44 10.74 13.55 -3.22
CA ARG A 44 9.88 12.56 -3.92
C ARG A 44 10.50 11.16 -3.89
N VAL A 45 11.81 11.06 -4.09
CA VAL A 45 12.54 9.79 -3.99
C VAL A 45 12.48 9.22 -2.57
N LEU A 46 12.75 10.05 -1.56
CA LEU A 46 12.71 9.63 -0.15
C LEU A 46 11.32 9.16 0.29
N VAL A 47 10.26 9.87 -0.10
CA VAL A 47 8.87 9.48 0.23
C VAL A 47 8.50 8.15 -0.43
N ALA A 48 8.86 7.95 -1.69
CA ALA A 48 8.60 6.67 -2.36
C ALA A 48 9.36 5.52 -1.71
N ARG A 49 10.61 5.74 -1.30
CA ARG A 49 11.41 4.75 -0.58
C ARG A 49 10.78 4.38 0.77
N PHE A 50 10.41 5.38 1.57
CA PHE A 50 9.70 5.15 2.83
C PHE A 50 8.44 4.31 2.62
N PHE A 51 7.62 4.65 1.61
CA PHE A 51 6.41 3.90 1.32
C PHE A 51 6.71 2.45 0.91
N ALA A 52 7.74 2.24 0.09
CA ALA A 52 8.15 0.91 -0.35
C ALA A 52 8.68 0.04 0.80
N GLU A 53 9.41 0.62 1.74
CA GLU A 53 10.06 -0.13 2.83
C GLU A 53 9.13 -0.34 4.04
N ASP A 54 8.25 0.60 4.36
CA ASP A 54 7.41 0.54 5.57
C ASP A 54 5.97 0.07 5.29
N LEU A 55 5.39 0.52 4.17
CA LEU A 55 3.95 0.37 3.90
C LEU A 55 3.64 -0.77 2.93
N CYS A 56 4.48 -1.01 1.92
CA CYS A 56 4.29 -2.10 0.97
C CYS A 56 4.41 -3.51 1.60
N PRO A 57 5.30 -3.80 2.57
CA PRO A 57 5.39 -5.14 3.15
C PRO A 57 4.09 -5.61 3.82
N GLN A 58 3.25 -4.67 4.28
CA GLN A 58 1.94 -4.96 4.87
C GLN A 58 0.97 -5.60 3.86
N ALA A 59 1.24 -5.50 2.55
CA ALA A 59 0.41 -6.07 1.50
C ALA A 59 0.24 -7.58 1.66
N LEU A 60 1.27 -8.31 2.08
CA LEU A 60 1.17 -9.77 2.27
C LEU A 60 0.17 -10.14 3.37
N GLY A 61 0.18 -9.40 4.49
CA GLY A 61 -0.79 -9.61 5.56
C GLY A 61 -2.21 -9.24 5.14
N LEU A 62 -2.36 -8.18 4.34
CA LEU A 62 -3.67 -7.77 3.81
C LEU A 62 -4.20 -8.77 2.78
N GLU A 63 -3.34 -9.34 1.93
CA GLU A 63 -3.70 -10.41 1.00
C GLU A 63 -4.25 -11.63 1.77
N ALA A 64 -3.53 -12.09 2.79
CA ALA A 64 -3.99 -13.19 3.63
C ALA A 64 -5.36 -12.87 4.26
N ALA A 65 -5.53 -11.66 4.80
CA ALA A 65 -6.81 -11.21 5.35
C ALA A 65 -7.95 -11.14 4.31
N VAL A 66 -7.65 -10.81 3.05
CA VAL A 66 -8.63 -10.84 1.96
C VAL A 66 -9.06 -12.28 1.63
N VAL A 67 -8.10 -13.19 1.56
CA VAL A 67 -8.34 -14.58 1.12
C VAL A 67 -9.00 -15.43 2.21
N SER A 68 -8.51 -15.35 3.45
CA SER A 68 -8.95 -16.23 4.55
C SER A 68 -9.88 -15.55 5.57
N GLY A 69 -10.06 -14.22 5.51
CA GLY A 69 -10.80 -13.47 6.52
C GLY A 69 -12.33 -13.65 6.49
N GLY A 70 -12.88 -14.17 5.39
CA GLY A 70 -14.32 -14.37 5.24
C GLY A 70 -14.90 -15.35 6.28
N GLU A 71 -14.20 -16.43 6.55
CA GLU A 71 -14.64 -17.48 7.47
C GLU A 71 -14.51 -17.05 8.93
N ALA A 72 -13.43 -16.35 9.28
CA ALA A 72 -13.22 -15.80 10.62
C ALA A 72 -14.31 -14.81 11.05
N VAL A 73 -14.81 -13.98 10.12
CA VAL A 73 -15.90 -13.04 10.41
C VAL A 73 -17.23 -13.76 10.61
N LEU A 74 -17.54 -14.76 9.78
CA LEU A 74 -18.76 -15.56 9.91
C LEU A 74 -18.79 -16.35 11.23
N GLN A 75 -17.65 -16.92 11.63
CA GLN A 75 -17.52 -17.62 12.92
C GLN A 75 -17.62 -16.67 14.10
N SER A 76 -17.06 -15.47 14.00
CA SER A 76 -17.16 -14.45 15.06
C SER A 76 -18.59 -13.95 15.23
N GLU A 77 -19.33 -13.76 14.13
CA GLU A 77 -20.75 -13.40 14.18
C GLU A 77 -21.56 -14.51 14.85
N ALA A 78 -21.36 -15.77 14.48
CA ALA A 78 -22.03 -16.90 15.11
C ALA A 78 -21.73 -17.02 16.62
N ALA A 79 -20.49 -16.72 17.05
CA ALA A 79 -20.08 -16.76 18.45
C ALA A 79 -20.64 -15.61 19.31
N LEU A 80 -21.01 -14.47 18.69
CA LEU A 80 -21.59 -13.31 19.40
C LEU A 80 -23.12 -13.40 19.55
N VAL A 81 -23.77 -14.33 18.85
CA VAL A 81 -25.23 -14.51 18.85
C VAL A 81 -25.66 -15.66 19.80
N LEU A 82 -24.69 -16.35 20.42
CA LEU A 82 -24.88 -17.32 21.51
C LEU A 82 -24.66 -16.66 22.88
#